data_AF-A0A0G4K7F9-F1
#
_entry.id   AF-A0A0G4K7F9-F1
#
_cell.length_a   1.000
_cell.length_b   1.000
_cell.length_c   1.000
_cell.angle_alpha   90.00
_cell.angle_beta   90.00
_cell.angle_gamma   90.00
#
_symmetry.space_group_name_H-M   'P 1'
#
loop_
_entity.id
_entity.type
_entity.pdbx_description
1 polymer ?
#
loop_
_entity_poly.entity_id
_entity_poly.type
_entity_poly.pdbx_seq_one_letter_code
_entity_poly.pdbx_strand_id
1 'polypeptide(L)'
;MKNTLFIILLLIFNLIFLNTCGSYFSPRYYYQQMSSASSGNGTDEPDIGGEDILDPSEDPFNNDDGKKPWNTPNYRNFTLDLDSEYVIAASFGLKNEPKYMLIKDDTWKINDLSRNEYYYDGTNTKAAGFTVNKVKYYMYKNMNPTFSSTSAYNKSDRLKRFWFYRFTGSAGLDTDNYLIAIDSYSKLVFAFAIPVKWKSILGIPAPIEWGSVELGWEASADSANLNSQIKFAIDGFTYFYEYDPVGIVHSDGTIEIYPWCTLSIANDNSYAPRVEGSKIDLSRDIADIGKPGRSPYMPMKVIEKNKIALQIQNLEIENISARSFNDKTIGSDEYLDHAGLSYDMRIANTINGTKTINTITSKEKPSLFFDSLFKLNIGETKSILSTIYTTDIQYEDKDKNTISISLDSKISMYDKKGLSIGTETLITDYDSPDINFNYDSTQDAFIFKDITGANNTKIVEYTQGFTLKKGETKVFYAVIEDSAIGENNGAESSGRIKLIYTLSY
;
A
#
# COMPACT_ATOMS: atom_id res chain seq x y z
N MET A 1 -37.29 -37.09 10.41
CA MET A 1 -36.28 -37.17 9.33
C MET A 1 -35.71 -35.80 8.93
N LYS A 2 -36.51 -34.73 8.76
CA LYS A 2 -35.99 -33.38 8.44
C LYS A 2 -35.05 -32.78 9.50
N ASN A 3 -35.36 -32.93 10.79
CA ASN A 3 -34.51 -32.37 11.86
C ASN A 3 -33.19 -33.12 12.03
N THR A 4 -33.18 -34.43 11.76
CA THR A 4 -31.95 -35.25 11.80
C THR A 4 -31.03 -34.91 10.63
N LEU A 5 -31.60 -34.64 9.44
CA LEU A 5 -30.82 -34.21 8.27
C LEU A 5 -30.20 -32.82 8.48
N PHE A 6 -30.91 -31.89 9.14
CA PHE A 6 -30.42 -30.55 9.44
C PHE A 6 -29.28 -30.56 10.48
N ILE A 7 -29.38 -31.40 11.52
CA ILE A 7 -28.32 -31.57 12.52
C ILE A 7 -27.10 -32.25 11.91
N ILE A 8 -27.29 -33.24 11.02
CA ILE A 8 -26.19 -33.87 10.28
C ILE A 8 -25.55 -32.88 9.30
N LEU A 9 -26.32 -32.01 8.64
CA LEU A 9 -25.76 -30.94 7.81
C LEU A 9 -24.96 -29.94 8.65
N LEU A 10 -25.43 -29.56 9.85
CA LEU A 10 -24.74 -28.65 10.77
C LEU A 10 -23.44 -29.27 11.33
N LEU A 11 -23.43 -30.57 11.61
CA LEU A 11 -22.25 -31.31 12.05
C LEU A 11 -21.23 -31.50 10.91
N ILE A 12 -21.69 -31.79 9.69
CA ILE A 12 -20.83 -31.87 8.50
C ILE A 12 -20.30 -30.47 8.12
N PHE A 13 -21.08 -29.40 8.31
CA PHE A 13 -20.62 -28.02 8.11
C PHE A 13 -19.56 -27.61 9.15
N ASN A 14 -19.69 -28.04 10.42
CA ASN A 14 -18.65 -27.81 11.45
C ASN A 14 -17.37 -28.63 11.22
N LEU A 15 -17.46 -29.80 10.56
CA LEU A 15 -16.30 -30.66 10.26
C LEU A 15 -15.50 -30.21 9.03
N ILE A 16 -16.08 -29.40 8.13
CA ILE A 16 -15.39 -28.89 6.93
C ILE A 16 -14.52 -27.65 7.24
N PHE A 17 -14.71 -26.98 8.38
CA PHE A 17 -13.91 -25.81 8.79
C PHE A 17 -12.65 -26.13 9.62
N LEU A 18 -12.32 -27.41 9.84
CA LEU A 18 -11.12 -27.81 10.60
C LEU A 18 -9.88 -28.05 9.72
N ASN A 19 -9.93 -27.73 8.42
CA ASN A 19 -8.78 -27.91 7.50
C ASN A 19 -8.57 -26.72 6.56
N THR A 20 -8.59 -25.51 7.08
CA THR A 20 -7.84 -24.41 6.44
C THR A 20 -6.72 -24.04 7.38
N CYS A 21 -5.51 -24.53 7.07
CA CYS A 21 -4.27 -24.08 7.69
C CYS A 21 -4.30 -22.55 7.74
N GLY A 22 -4.26 -21.98 8.94
CA GLY A 22 -3.98 -20.57 9.12
C GLY A 22 -2.62 -20.29 8.49
N SER A 23 -2.59 -19.45 7.46
CA SER A 23 -1.34 -18.82 7.05
C SER A 23 -0.92 -17.94 8.22
N TYR A 24 0.08 -18.38 8.97
CA TYR A 24 0.81 -17.52 9.88
C TYR A 24 1.20 -16.26 9.11
N PHE A 25 0.81 -15.10 9.61
CA PHE A 25 1.27 -13.83 9.08
C PHE A 25 2.80 -13.86 9.01
N SER A 26 3.33 -13.71 7.80
CA SER A 26 4.71 -13.42 7.55
C SER A 26 4.73 -12.07 6.83
N PRO A 27 5.29 -11.01 7.43
CA PRO A 27 5.55 -9.75 6.71
C PRO A 27 6.22 -10.03 5.35
N ARG A 28 7.05 -11.08 5.30
CA ARG A 28 7.72 -11.58 4.10
C ARG A 28 6.80 -11.96 2.96
N TYR A 29 5.58 -12.45 3.16
CA TYR A 29 4.72 -12.83 2.02
C TYR A 29 4.15 -11.60 1.30
N TYR A 30 3.82 -10.55 2.06
CA TYR A 30 3.33 -9.29 1.52
C TYR A 30 4.47 -8.50 0.85
N TYR A 31 5.66 -8.50 1.47
CA TYR A 31 6.87 -7.98 0.84
C TYR A 31 7.38 -8.87 -0.30
N GLN A 32 7.11 -10.18 -0.30
CA GLN A 32 7.35 -11.07 -1.44
C GLN A 32 6.38 -10.80 -2.58
N GLN A 33 5.15 -10.32 -2.35
CA GLN A 33 4.30 -9.82 -3.44
C GLN A 33 4.81 -8.47 -3.99
N MET A 34 5.50 -7.66 -3.18
CA MET A 34 6.27 -6.52 -3.68
C MET A 34 7.58 -6.95 -4.37
N SER A 35 8.21 -8.07 -3.99
CA SER A 35 9.49 -8.57 -4.56
C SER A 35 9.33 -9.60 -5.69
N SER A 36 8.14 -10.14 -5.94
CA SER A 36 7.85 -11.04 -7.07
C SER A 36 7.45 -10.29 -8.34
N ALA A 37 7.37 -8.96 -8.26
CA ALA A 37 7.36 -8.05 -9.40
C ALA A 37 8.78 -7.63 -9.85
N SER A 38 9.84 -8.07 -9.15
CA SER A 38 11.23 -7.83 -9.53
C SER A 38 11.94 -9.15 -9.80
N SER A 39 12.52 -9.27 -10.99
CA SER A 39 13.42 -10.37 -11.33
C SER A 39 14.72 -10.22 -10.52
N GLY A 40 14.70 -10.72 -9.30
CA GLY A 40 15.85 -10.78 -8.41
C GLY A 40 15.56 -11.71 -7.24
N ASN A 41 16.40 -12.70 -7.01
CA ASN A 41 16.35 -13.62 -5.87
C ASN A 41 16.72 -12.91 -4.54
N GLY A 42 16.14 -11.75 -4.25
CA GLY A 42 16.33 -10.99 -3.02
C GLY A 42 15.19 -11.25 -2.04
N THR A 43 15.50 -11.75 -0.86
CA THR A 43 14.56 -12.07 0.23
C THR A 43 14.35 -10.92 1.22
N ASP A 44 14.75 -9.70 0.85
CA ASP A 44 14.93 -8.62 1.81
C ASP A 44 13.63 -7.82 2.00
N GLU A 45 13.24 -7.67 3.26
CA GLU A 45 12.09 -6.85 3.69
C GLU A 45 12.40 -5.36 3.44
N PRO A 46 11.43 -4.54 3.04
CA PRO A 46 11.68 -3.15 2.72
C PRO A 46 12.09 -2.37 3.96
N ASP A 47 13.05 -1.49 3.73
CA ASP A 47 13.63 -0.61 4.71
C ASP A 47 13.35 0.82 4.25
N ILE A 48 12.51 1.54 5.00
CA ILE A 48 12.25 2.96 4.74
C ILE A 48 13.45 3.85 5.11
N GLY A 49 14.58 3.25 5.47
CA GLY A 49 15.80 3.91 5.87
C GLY A 49 15.86 4.16 7.38
N GLY A 50 17.04 4.55 7.84
CA GLY A 50 17.22 5.20 9.14
C GLY A 50 17.08 6.71 8.97
N GLU A 51 16.75 7.40 10.05
CA GLU A 51 16.63 8.86 10.03
C GLU A 51 17.99 9.55 9.92
N ASP A 52 18.02 10.64 9.15
CA ASP A 52 19.18 11.52 9.11
C ASP A 52 19.41 12.17 10.49
N ILE A 53 20.69 12.42 10.80
CA ILE A 53 21.08 13.12 12.04
C ILE A 53 20.65 14.59 11.91
N LEU A 54 19.61 14.96 12.64
CA LEU A 54 19.14 16.35 12.74
C LEU A 54 20.04 17.16 13.68
N ASP A 55 20.07 18.47 13.51
CA ASP A 55 20.66 19.37 14.50
C ASP A 55 19.94 19.20 15.86
N PRO A 56 20.64 19.24 17.01
CA PRO A 56 20.03 19.10 18.33
C PRO A 56 18.81 20.00 18.59
N SER A 57 18.82 21.21 18.03
CA SER A 57 17.70 22.15 18.16
C SER A 57 16.47 21.70 17.36
N GLU A 58 16.69 21.07 16.21
CA GLU A 58 15.66 20.58 15.27
C GLU A 58 15.19 19.15 15.59
N ASP A 59 15.96 18.37 16.36
CA ASP A 59 15.62 17.00 16.75
C ASP A 59 14.57 16.96 17.88
N PRO A 60 13.35 16.45 17.65
CA PRO A 60 12.33 16.38 18.70
C PRO A 60 12.64 15.32 19.77
N PHE A 61 13.61 14.42 19.55
CA PHE A 61 14.09 13.42 20.51
C PHE A 61 15.26 13.92 21.37
N ASN A 62 15.83 15.08 21.04
CA ASN A 62 16.85 15.73 21.87
C ASN A 62 16.21 16.47 23.05
N ASN A 63 16.68 16.28 24.28
CA ASN A 63 16.10 16.93 25.47
C ASN A 63 16.28 18.48 25.48
N ASP A 64 17.20 19.04 24.68
CA ASP A 64 17.50 20.48 24.54
C ASP A 64 17.53 21.20 25.89
N ASP A 65 18.42 20.75 26.78
CA ASP A 65 18.58 21.26 28.15
C ASP A 65 17.27 21.36 28.96
N GLY A 66 16.35 20.41 28.75
CA GLY A 66 15.08 20.31 29.45
C GLY A 66 13.93 21.08 28.80
N LYS A 67 14.15 21.75 27.67
CA LYS A 67 13.07 22.43 26.91
C LYS A 67 12.13 21.45 26.22
N LYS A 68 12.57 20.21 26.00
CA LYS A 68 11.75 19.11 25.45
C LYS A 68 11.52 18.04 26.54
N PRO A 69 10.74 18.35 27.60
CA PRO A 69 10.68 17.53 28.81
C PRO A 69 10.08 16.13 28.58
N TRP A 70 9.37 15.91 27.48
CA TRP A 70 8.90 14.59 27.04
C TRP A 70 10.05 13.63 26.70
N ASN A 71 11.29 14.11 26.60
CA ASN A 71 12.50 13.31 26.44
C ASN A 71 13.14 12.94 27.79
N THR A 72 12.42 13.10 28.91
CA THR A 72 12.83 12.60 30.22
C THR A 72 12.12 11.28 30.55
N PRO A 73 12.82 10.23 31.04
CA PRO A 73 12.19 8.94 31.36
C PRO A 73 11.05 9.06 32.38
N ASN A 74 11.23 9.98 33.35
CA ASN A 74 10.27 10.23 34.43
C ASN A 74 9.31 11.39 34.10
N TYR A 75 9.17 11.77 32.82
CA TYR A 75 8.22 12.80 32.41
C TYR A 75 6.82 12.49 32.98
N ARG A 76 6.14 13.52 33.49
CA ARG A 76 4.85 13.42 34.19
C ARG A 76 4.86 12.50 35.43
N ASN A 77 6.00 12.39 36.12
CA ASN A 77 6.18 11.53 37.30
C ASN A 77 5.85 10.05 37.02
N PHE A 78 6.07 9.59 35.80
CA PHE A 78 5.83 8.20 35.49
C PHE A 78 6.87 7.30 36.13
N THR A 79 6.39 6.29 36.84
CA THR A 79 7.20 5.34 37.60
C THR A 79 6.94 3.89 37.21
N LEU A 80 6.07 3.63 36.23
CA LEU A 80 5.75 2.26 35.84
C LEU A 80 6.94 1.64 35.10
N ASP A 81 7.37 0.48 35.55
CA ASP A 81 8.32 -0.35 34.80
C ASP A 81 7.54 -1.24 33.84
N LEU A 82 7.34 -0.76 32.60
CA LEU A 82 6.65 -1.56 31.58
C LEU A 82 7.46 -2.78 31.11
N ASP A 83 8.73 -2.85 31.50
CA ASP A 83 9.67 -3.84 31.01
C ASP A 83 9.62 -5.14 31.82
N SER A 84 9.36 -5.03 33.14
CA SER A 84 9.39 -6.17 34.06
C SER A 84 8.16 -6.31 34.98
N GLU A 85 7.41 -5.25 35.25
CA GLU A 85 6.31 -5.30 36.21
C GLU A 85 4.92 -5.40 35.59
N TYR A 86 4.76 -5.05 34.31
CA TYR A 86 3.44 -4.92 33.68
C TYR A 86 3.32 -5.65 32.35
N VAL A 87 2.16 -6.26 32.12
CA VAL A 87 1.73 -6.81 30.82
C VAL A 87 0.50 -6.05 30.30
N ILE A 88 0.24 -6.10 28.99
CA ILE A 88 -0.92 -5.42 28.38
C ILE A 88 -2.15 -6.31 28.31
N ALA A 89 -3.30 -5.82 28.76
CA ALA A 89 -4.60 -6.42 28.50
C ALA A 89 -5.42 -5.53 27.57
N ALA A 90 -6.26 -6.16 26.74
CA ALA A 90 -7.15 -5.49 25.80
C ALA A 90 -8.57 -6.08 25.84
N SER A 91 -9.56 -5.21 25.68
CA SER A 91 -10.95 -5.59 25.40
C SER A 91 -11.54 -4.64 24.38
N PHE A 92 -12.53 -5.12 23.63
CA PHE A 92 -13.13 -4.35 22.54
C PHE A 92 -14.64 -4.27 22.72
N GLY A 93 -15.18 -3.08 22.44
CA GLY A 93 -16.61 -2.83 22.53
C GLY A 93 -17.41 -3.47 21.40
N LEU A 94 -18.70 -3.10 21.31
CA LEU A 94 -19.61 -3.69 20.33
C LEU A 94 -19.30 -3.26 18.89
N LYS A 95 -18.67 -2.10 18.72
CA LYS A 95 -18.19 -1.61 17.42
C LYS A 95 -16.67 -1.70 17.31
N ASN A 96 -16.07 -2.64 18.05
CA ASN A 96 -14.63 -2.89 18.13
C ASN A 96 -13.78 -1.75 18.71
N GLU A 97 -14.40 -0.76 19.37
CA GLU A 97 -13.66 0.29 20.06
C GLU A 97 -12.72 -0.32 21.14
N PRO A 98 -11.40 -0.05 21.09
CA PRO A 98 -10.46 -0.70 21.99
C PRO A 98 -10.44 -0.05 23.38
N LYS A 99 -10.17 -0.88 24.38
CA LYS A 99 -9.79 -0.48 25.74
C LYS A 99 -8.56 -1.27 26.15
N TYR A 100 -7.53 -0.56 26.58
CA TYR A 100 -6.27 -1.16 27.01
C TYR A 100 -5.96 -0.84 28.46
N MET A 101 -5.20 -1.72 29.10
CA MET A 101 -4.74 -1.53 30.47
C MET A 101 -3.42 -2.28 30.67
N LEU A 102 -2.52 -1.69 31.43
CA LEU A 102 -1.34 -2.35 31.94
C LEU A 102 -1.69 -2.97 33.28
N ILE A 103 -1.52 -4.28 33.39
CA ILE A 103 -1.80 -5.04 34.61
C ILE A 103 -0.48 -5.53 35.20
N LYS A 104 -0.35 -5.41 36.52
CA LYS A 104 0.86 -5.83 37.22
C LYS A 104 0.98 -7.35 37.17
N ASP A 105 2.01 -7.83 36.47
CA ASP A 105 2.24 -9.23 36.15
C ASP A 105 3.68 -9.38 35.62
N ASP A 106 4.42 -10.41 36.06
CA ASP A 106 5.82 -10.66 35.70
C ASP A 106 5.99 -11.68 34.56
N THR A 107 4.90 -12.00 33.85
CA THR A 107 4.82 -13.17 32.96
C THR A 107 5.31 -12.98 31.52
N TRP A 108 6.00 -11.89 31.18
CA TRP A 108 6.61 -11.79 29.84
C TRP A 108 7.64 -12.90 29.62
N LYS A 109 7.32 -13.82 28.70
CA LYS A 109 8.21 -14.89 28.25
C LYS A 109 8.87 -14.47 26.96
N ILE A 110 10.16 -14.75 26.81
CA ILE A 110 10.88 -14.54 25.55
C ILE A 110 10.24 -15.45 24.47
N ASN A 111 9.85 -14.86 23.34
CA ASN A 111 9.43 -15.62 22.14
C ASN A 111 10.56 -15.67 21.12
N ASP A 112 11.12 -14.51 20.76
CA ASP A 112 12.17 -14.37 19.76
C ASP A 112 13.12 -13.22 20.11
N LEU A 113 14.32 -13.57 20.57
CA LEU A 113 15.36 -12.58 20.94
C LEU A 113 15.85 -11.75 19.75
N SER A 114 15.81 -12.29 18.53
CA SER A 114 16.28 -11.56 17.35
C SER A 114 15.34 -10.41 16.96
N ARG A 115 14.10 -10.45 17.47
CA ARG A 115 13.06 -9.45 17.25
C ARG A 115 12.69 -8.68 18.52
N ASN A 116 13.43 -8.90 19.61
CA ASN A 116 13.05 -8.45 20.95
C ASN A 116 11.57 -8.74 21.27
N GLU A 117 11.09 -9.92 20.87
CA GLU A 117 9.70 -10.33 21.00
C GLU A 117 9.50 -11.14 22.26
N TYR A 118 8.52 -10.71 23.05
CA TYR A 118 8.07 -11.34 24.27
C TYR A 118 6.57 -11.61 24.16
N TYR A 119 6.09 -12.63 24.87
CA TYR A 119 4.67 -12.97 24.89
C TYR A 119 4.20 -13.32 26.30
N TYR A 120 2.89 -13.18 26.53
CA TYR A 120 2.24 -13.78 27.69
C TYR A 120 0.85 -14.28 27.31
N ASP A 121 0.38 -15.30 28.03
CA ASP A 121 -0.92 -15.93 27.78
C ASP A 121 -2.01 -15.15 28.53
N GLY A 122 -2.83 -14.42 27.78
CA GLY A 122 -3.87 -13.55 28.32
C GLY A 122 -5.14 -14.32 28.69
N THR A 123 -5.97 -13.73 29.55
CA THR A 123 -7.32 -14.23 29.80
C THR A 123 -8.22 -13.99 28.60
N ASN A 124 -9.27 -14.79 28.45
CA ASN A 124 -10.30 -14.56 27.43
C ASN A 124 -10.85 -13.13 27.49
N THR A 125 -11.11 -12.54 26.33
CA THR A 125 -11.63 -11.17 26.20
C THR A 125 -12.89 -11.14 25.33
N LYS A 126 -13.39 -9.94 25.01
CA LYS A 126 -14.56 -9.72 24.14
C LYS A 126 -14.24 -8.78 22.99
N ALA A 127 -14.84 -9.04 21.82
CA ALA A 127 -14.81 -8.17 20.66
C ALA A 127 -16.10 -8.29 19.85
N ALA A 128 -16.71 -7.16 19.46
CA ALA A 128 -18.00 -7.10 18.76
C ALA A 128 -19.11 -7.98 19.38
N GLY A 129 -19.10 -8.13 20.72
CA GLY A 129 -20.05 -8.99 21.43
C GLY A 129 -19.70 -10.49 21.46
N PHE A 130 -18.65 -10.92 20.77
CA PHE A 130 -18.14 -12.30 20.78
C PHE A 130 -17.05 -12.50 21.83
N THR A 131 -16.99 -13.70 22.41
CA THR A 131 -15.87 -14.10 23.28
C THR A 131 -14.66 -14.47 22.43
N VAL A 132 -13.53 -13.83 22.70
CA VAL A 132 -12.23 -14.17 22.12
C VAL A 132 -11.50 -15.10 23.09
N ASN A 133 -11.24 -16.31 22.66
CA ASN A 133 -10.56 -17.35 23.44
C ASN A 133 -9.08 -17.46 23.05
N LYS A 134 -8.29 -18.15 23.88
CA LYS A 134 -6.85 -18.43 23.63
C LYS A 134 -6.07 -17.13 23.35
N VAL A 135 -6.37 -16.10 24.12
CA VAL A 135 -5.75 -14.79 23.96
C VAL A 135 -4.28 -14.89 24.30
N LYS A 136 -3.42 -14.37 23.43
CA LYS A 136 -1.99 -14.22 23.68
C LYS A 136 -1.57 -12.84 23.24
N TYR A 137 -0.88 -12.12 24.12
CA TYR A 137 -0.33 -10.82 23.83
C TYR A 137 1.16 -10.93 23.56
N TYR A 138 1.65 -10.03 22.72
CA TYR A 138 3.04 -9.89 22.36
C TYR A 138 3.49 -8.46 22.62
N MET A 139 4.72 -8.33 23.08
CA MET A 139 5.43 -7.07 23.23
C MET A 139 6.72 -7.15 22.44
N TYR A 140 7.01 -6.11 21.67
CA TYR A 140 8.26 -5.95 20.96
C TYR A 140 8.98 -4.73 21.51
N LYS A 141 10.17 -4.95 22.08
CA LYS A 141 10.96 -3.86 22.66
C LYS A 141 11.83 -3.24 21.59
N ASN A 142 11.67 -1.94 21.39
CA ASN A 142 12.55 -1.12 20.56
C ASN A 142 12.55 -1.49 19.06
N MET A 143 11.60 -2.32 18.64
CA MET A 143 11.53 -2.87 17.29
C MET A 143 10.08 -2.91 16.86
N ASN A 144 9.75 -2.23 15.78
CA ASN A 144 8.43 -2.30 15.20
C ASN A 144 8.26 -3.66 14.50
N PRO A 145 7.30 -4.49 14.91
CA PRO A 145 7.10 -5.83 14.35
C PRO A 145 6.59 -5.88 12.91
N THR A 146 6.22 -4.74 12.31
CA THR A 146 5.86 -4.64 10.89
C THR A 146 7.07 -4.60 9.95
N PHE A 147 8.27 -4.36 10.49
CA PHE A 147 9.53 -4.33 9.74
C PHE A 147 10.50 -5.41 10.18
N SER A 148 11.53 -5.64 9.37
CA SER A 148 12.63 -6.55 9.68
C SER A 148 13.40 -6.12 10.91
N SER A 149 13.82 -7.07 11.74
CA SER A 149 14.74 -6.75 12.85
C SER A 149 16.10 -6.23 12.38
N THR A 150 16.46 -6.46 11.12
CA THR A 150 17.73 -5.99 10.54
C THR A 150 17.61 -4.69 9.73
N SER A 151 16.43 -4.10 9.58
CA SER A 151 16.25 -2.85 8.83
C SER A 151 16.96 -1.68 9.51
N ALA A 152 17.41 -0.69 8.74
CA ALA A 152 17.93 0.57 9.25
C ALA A 152 16.89 1.30 10.10
N TYR A 153 15.60 1.21 9.72
CA TYR A 153 14.50 1.68 10.54
C TYR A 153 14.51 1.08 11.96
N ASN A 154 14.54 -0.26 12.09
CA ASN A 154 14.57 -0.92 13.40
C ASN A 154 15.91 -0.79 14.14
N LYS A 155 16.96 -0.29 13.46
CA LYS A 155 18.24 0.07 14.07
C LYS A 155 18.29 1.53 14.56
N SER A 156 17.26 2.35 14.30
CA SER A 156 17.22 3.73 14.76
C SER A 156 17.22 3.83 16.28
N ASP A 157 18.02 4.75 16.82
CA ASP A 157 18.03 5.06 18.25
C ASP A 157 16.68 5.59 18.75
N ARG A 158 15.86 6.18 17.86
CA ARG A 158 14.53 6.69 18.22
C ARG A 158 13.58 5.57 18.62
N LEU A 159 13.70 4.39 17.99
CA LEU A 159 12.86 3.25 18.33
C LEU A 159 13.13 2.69 19.72
N LYS A 160 14.29 2.95 20.34
CA LYS A 160 14.63 2.52 21.72
C LYS A 160 13.66 2.98 22.80
N ARG A 161 12.76 3.90 22.45
CA ARG A 161 11.75 4.42 23.35
C ARG A 161 10.41 3.70 23.26
N PHE A 162 10.16 2.89 22.24
CA PHE A 162 8.83 2.38 21.95
C PHE A 162 8.70 0.88 22.28
N TRP A 163 7.60 0.56 22.96
CA TRP A 163 7.11 -0.80 23.16
C TRP A 163 5.87 -1.02 22.30
N PHE A 164 5.96 -1.97 21.37
CA PHE A 164 4.89 -2.27 20.42
C PHE A 164 4.09 -3.48 20.89
N TYR A 165 2.77 -3.39 20.85
CA TYR A 165 1.88 -4.44 21.31
C TYR A 165 1.03 -5.01 20.19
N ARG A 166 0.87 -6.33 20.21
CA ARG A 166 0.06 -7.13 19.29
C ARG A 166 -0.65 -8.21 20.09
N PHE A 167 -1.80 -8.68 19.63
CA PHE A 167 -2.46 -9.82 20.24
C PHE A 167 -2.99 -10.80 19.21
N THR A 168 -3.10 -12.05 19.63
CA THR A 168 -3.78 -13.12 18.90
C THR A 168 -4.88 -13.73 19.75
N GLY A 169 -5.88 -14.33 19.10
CA GLY A 169 -6.96 -15.05 19.77
C GLY A 169 -7.91 -15.69 18.76
N SER A 170 -8.99 -16.30 19.24
CA SER A 170 -9.99 -16.94 18.38
C SER A 170 -11.41 -16.59 18.82
N ALA A 171 -12.18 -16.02 17.90
CA ALA A 171 -13.61 -15.70 18.07
C ALA A 171 -14.47 -16.40 16.98
N GLY A 172 -14.16 -17.67 16.69
CA GLY A 172 -14.70 -18.40 15.54
C GLY A 172 -13.83 -18.28 14.28
N LEU A 173 -13.03 -17.22 14.21
CA LEU A 173 -11.87 -17.07 13.35
C LEU A 173 -10.68 -16.64 14.20
N ASP A 174 -9.49 -17.13 13.81
CA ASP A 174 -8.24 -16.67 14.41
C ASP A 174 -8.04 -15.20 14.04
N THR A 175 -7.67 -14.40 15.04
CA THR A 175 -7.40 -12.99 14.91
C THR A 175 -5.97 -12.70 15.32
N ASP A 176 -5.38 -11.73 14.63
CA ASP A 176 -4.00 -11.34 14.77
C ASP A 176 -3.91 -9.83 14.56
N ASN A 177 -4.13 -9.08 15.65
CA ASN A 177 -4.25 -7.63 15.57
C ASN A 177 -3.07 -6.95 16.23
N TYR A 178 -2.60 -5.93 15.54
CA TYR A 178 -1.67 -4.97 16.07
C TYR A 178 -2.45 -3.94 16.87
N LEU A 179 -1.97 -3.63 18.07
CA LEU A 179 -2.71 -2.81 19.04
C LEU A 179 -2.21 -1.37 18.97
N ILE A 180 -1.11 -1.10 19.65
CA ILE A 180 -0.58 0.24 19.93
C ILE A 180 0.92 0.17 20.19
N ALA A 181 1.60 1.30 19.98
CA ALA A 181 2.96 1.53 20.45
C ALA A 181 2.93 2.52 21.63
N ILE A 182 3.63 2.21 22.72
CA ILE A 182 3.75 3.09 23.88
C ILE A 182 5.16 3.67 23.89
N ASP A 183 5.27 5.01 23.95
CA ASP A 183 6.53 5.67 24.22
C ASP A 183 6.84 5.64 25.73
N SER A 184 7.88 4.92 26.10
CA SER A 184 8.40 4.76 27.47
C SER A 184 8.82 6.06 28.14
N TYR A 185 8.90 7.19 27.44
CA TYR A 185 9.29 8.50 27.96
C TYR A 185 8.11 9.49 27.98
N SER A 186 7.47 9.78 26.84
CA SER A 186 6.33 10.74 26.83
C SER A 186 5.03 10.16 27.37
N LYS A 187 4.92 8.82 27.37
CA LYS A 187 3.75 8.00 27.75
C LYS A 187 2.59 8.11 26.78
N LEU A 188 2.83 8.78 25.65
CA LEU A 188 1.91 8.85 24.55
C LEU A 188 1.83 7.49 23.86
N VAL A 189 0.63 7.21 23.37
CA VAL A 189 0.27 5.97 22.70
C VAL A 189 0.00 6.28 21.25
N PHE A 190 0.59 5.50 20.35
CA PHE A 190 0.50 5.71 18.91
C PHE A 190 -0.07 4.48 18.21
N ALA A 191 -0.83 4.71 17.14
CA ALA A 191 -1.07 3.67 16.15
C ALA A 191 0.23 3.47 15.36
N PHE A 192 0.65 2.23 15.16
CA PHE A 192 1.85 1.89 14.37
C PHE A 192 1.55 0.90 13.24
N ALA A 193 0.35 0.34 13.24
CA ALA A 193 -0.14 -0.56 12.21
C ALA A 193 -1.59 -0.24 11.88
N ILE A 194 -1.98 -0.51 10.64
CA ILE A 194 -3.30 -0.29 10.07
C ILE A 194 -3.80 -1.56 9.35
N PRO A 195 -5.11 -1.80 9.25
CA PRO A 195 -5.65 -2.88 8.43
C PRO A 195 -5.33 -2.64 6.95
N VAL A 196 -4.70 -3.62 6.30
CA VAL A 196 -4.47 -3.63 4.84
C VAL A 196 -5.40 -4.59 4.13
N LYS A 197 -6.20 -5.34 4.89
CA LYS A 197 -7.25 -6.20 4.33
C LYS A 197 -8.34 -6.50 5.34
N TRP A 198 -9.55 -6.48 4.82
CA TRP A 198 -10.79 -6.74 5.52
C TRP A 198 -11.53 -7.93 4.91
N LYS A 199 -12.29 -8.61 5.76
CA LYS A 199 -13.26 -9.63 5.36
C LYS A 199 -14.58 -9.36 6.08
N SER A 200 -15.69 -9.50 5.36
CA SER A 200 -17.01 -9.50 5.97
C SER A 200 -17.33 -10.88 6.53
N ILE A 201 -17.60 -10.97 7.83
CA ILE A 201 -18.00 -12.19 8.53
C ILE A 201 -19.41 -11.95 9.07
N LEU A 202 -20.40 -12.66 8.52
CA LEU A 202 -21.81 -12.48 8.88
C LEU A 202 -22.27 -11.00 8.78
N GLY A 203 -21.74 -10.26 7.79
CA GLY A 203 -22.05 -8.84 7.58
C GLY A 203 -21.23 -7.87 8.44
N ILE A 204 -20.38 -8.36 9.35
CA ILE A 204 -19.53 -7.53 10.19
C ILE A 204 -18.12 -7.48 9.57
N PRO A 205 -17.56 -6.30 9.26
CA PRO A 205 -16.19 -6.19 8.78
C PRO A 205 -15.22 -6.56 9.90
N ALA A 206 -14.25 -7.41 9.58
CA ALA A 206 -13.14 -7.74 10.46
C ALA A 206 -11.80 -7.59 9.72
N PRO A 207 -10.78 -6.98 10.35
CA PRO A 207 -9.46 -6.91 9.76
C PRO A 207 -8.85 -8.31 9.81
N ILE A 208 -8.26 -8.74 8.70
CA ILE A 208 -7.63 -10.05 8.57
C ILE A 208 -6.14 -9.95 8.25
N GLU A 209 -5.67 -8.78 7.80
CA GLU A 209 -4.26 -8.49 7.57
C GLU A 209 -3.97 -7.05 7.98
N TRP A 210 -2.80 -6.84 8.58
CA TRP A 210 -2.32 -5.55 9.08
C TRP A 210 -0.98 -5.20 8.43
N GLY A 211 -0.77 -3.91 8.19
CA GLY A 211 0.47 -3.34 7.63
C GLY A 211 0.91 -2.13 8.43
N SER A 212 2.08 -1.60 8.10
CA SER A 212 2.66 -0.46 8.82
C SER A 212 1.93 0.85 8.53
N VAL A 213 1.90 1.76 9.51
CA VAL A 213 1.40 3.13 9.32
C VAL A 213 2.18 3.87 8.22
N GLU A 214 3.47 3.57 8.08
CA GLU A 214 4.37 4.17 7.09
C GLU A 214 3.99 3.86 5.63
N LEU A 215 3.01 2.96 5.40
CA LEU A 215 2.39 2.79 4.07
C LEU A 215 1.61 4.04 3.63
N GLY A 216 1.11 4.84 4.57
CA GLY A 216 0.36 6.07 4.27
C GLY A 216 -1.07 5.86 3.74
N TRP A 217 -1.56 4.62 3.77
CA TRP A 217 -2.93 4.26 3.40
C TRP A 217 -3.42 3.08 4.24
N GLU A 218 -4.75 2.94 4.38
CA GLU A 218 -5.40 1.77 4.96
C GLU A 218 -6.42 1.17 3.97
N ALA A 219 -6.80 -0.09 4.17
CA ALA A 219 -7.85 -0.71 3.39
C ALA A 219 -9.24 -0.27 3.90
N SER A 220 -10.14 0.05 2.99
CA SER A 220 -11.53 0.37 3.34
C SER A 220 -12.29 -0.86 3.82
N ALA A 221 -13.01 -0.71 4.93
CA ALA A 221 -13.96 -1.70 5.46
C ALA A 221 -15.37 -1.52 4.89
N ASP A 222 -15.62 -0.47 4.10
CA ASP A 222 -16.93 -0.20 3.48
C ASP A 222 -17.25 -1.31 2.47
N SER A 223 -18.44 -1.89 2.56
CA SER A 223 -18.89 -2.95 1.65
C SER A 223 -18.94 -2.50 0.18
N ALA A 224 -19.16 -1.20 -0.08
CA ALA A 224 -19.18 -0.67 -1.45
C ALA A 224 -17.78 -0.60 -2.08
N ASN A 225 -16.73 -0.44 -1.26
CA ASN A 225 -15.35 -0.22 -1.70
C ASN A 225 -14.37 -1.13 -0.93
N LEU A 226 -14.80 -2.34 -0.57
CA LEU A 226 -14.07 -3.21 0.35
C LEU A 226 -12.65 -3.46 -0.17
N ASN A 227 -11.65 -3.23 0.69
CA ASN A 227 -10.23 -3.33 0.38
C ASN A 227 -9.68 -2.31 -0.62
N SER A 228 -10.43 -1.26 -0.97
CA SER A 228 -9.84 -0.11 -1.67
C SER A 228 -8.86 0.63 -0.76
N GLN A 229 -7.83 1.22 -1.34
CA GLN A 229 -6.84 2.00 -0.57
C GLN A 229 -7.39 3.39 -0.27
N ILE A 230 -7.45 3.74 1.02
CA ILE A 230 -7.78 5.07 1.52
C ILE A 230 -6.50 5.72 2.04
N LYS A 231 -6.02 6.76 1.34
CA LYS A 231 -4.79 7.46 1.72
C LYS A 231 -5.05 8.37 2.93
N PHE A 232 -4.16 8.29 3.91
CA PHE A 232 -4.09 9.21 5.04
C PHE A 232 -2.73 9.90 5.17
N ALA A 233 -1.76 9.54 4.33
CA ALA A 233 -0.44 10.16 4.31
C ALA A 233 -0.54 11.68 4.21
N ILE A 234 0.30 12.36 4.99
CA ILE A 234 0.42 13.81 4.98
C ILE A 234 1.85 14.16 4.63
N ASP A 235 2.02 15.10 3.70
CA ASP A 235 3.33 15.58 3.29
C ASP A 235 4.16 16.01 4.51
N GLY A 236 5.38 15.49 4.59
CA GLY A 236 6.31 15.72 5.70
C GLY A 236 6.24 14.68 6.83
N PHE A 237 5.21 13.84 6.90
CA PHE A 237 5.12 12.74 7.86
C PHE A 237 5.60 11.43 7.24
N THR A 238 6.53 10.78 7.91
CA THR A 238 7.15 9.52 7.50
C THR A 238 6.91 8.43 8.54
N TYR A 239 7.00 8.75 9.84
CA TYR A 239 7.01 7.74 10.91
C TYR A 239 5.75 7.76 11.75
N PHE A 240 5.35 6.59 12.28
CA PHE A 240 4.10 6.45 13.03
C PHE A 240 3.97 7.40 14.22
N TYR A 241 5.08 7.71 14.91
CA TYR A 241 5.08 8.57 16.09
C TYR A 241 5.00 10.06 15.76
N GLU A 242 5.07 10.44 14.49
CA GLU A 242 4.92 11.84 14.06
C GLU A 242 3.45 12.27 14.03
N TYR A 243 2.54 11.32 13.76
CA TYR A 243 1.09 11.54 13.79
C TYR A 243 0.55 11.77 15.20
N ASP A 244 -0.66 12.32 15.31
CA ASP A 244 -1.27 12.60 16.61
C ASP A 244 -1.44 11.32 17.44
N PRO A 245 -1.04 11.32 18.72
CA PRO A 245 -1.22 10.18 19.61
C PRO A 245 -2.68 9.74 19.70
N VAL A 246 -2.91 8.43 19.67
CA VAL A 246 -4.23 7.83 19.90
C VAL A 246 -4.60 7.81 21.38
N GLY A 247 -3.64 7.98 22.28
CA GLY A 247 -3.89 7.91 23.70
C GLY A 247 -2.69 8.26 24.58
N ILE A 248 -2.84 8.01 25.88
CA ILE A 248 -1.82 8.24 26.91
C ILE A 248 -1.93 7.23 28.05
N VAL A 249 -0.80 6.83 28.62
CA VAL A 249 -0.73 5.95 29.79
C VAL A 249 -0.82 6.78 31.08
N HIS A 250 -1.70 6.36 31.98
CA HIS A 250 -1.86 6.92 33.32
C HIS A 250 -0.91 6.24 34.32
N SER A 251 -0.65 6.89 35.45
CA SER A 251 0.25 6.37 36.49
C SER A 251 -0.27 5.10 37.19
N ASP A 252 -1.57 4.80 37.07
CA ASP A 252 -2.19 3.58 37.60
C ASP A 252 -2.15 2.40 36.62
N GLY A 253 -1.61 2.58 35.41
CA GLY A 253 -1.56 1.59 34.34
C GLY A 253 -2.75 1.65 33.38
N THR A 254 -3.76 2.50 33.62
CA THR A 254 -4.84 2.71 32.66
C THR A 254 -4.29 3.34 31.38
N ILE A 255 -4.76 2.87 30.22
CA ILE A 255 -4.46 3.51 28.94
C ILE A 255 -5.71 4.23 28.44
N GLU A 256 -5.66 5.55 28.45
CA GLU A 256 -6.71 6.39 27.88
C GLU A 256 -6.54 6.43 26.37
N ILE A 257 -7.53 5.94 25.63
CA ILE A 257 -7.65 6.17 24.19
C ILE A 257 -8.56 7.37 23.97
N TYR A 258 -8.08 8.36 23.23
CA TYR A 258 -8.81 9.60 23.03
C TYR A 258 -10.10 9.36 22.22
N PRO A 259 -11.18 10.14 22.50
CA PRO A 259 -12.47 9.95 21.86
C PRO A 259 -12.42 9.93 20.34
N TRP A 260 -11.58 10.77 19.72
CA TRP A 260 -11.46 10.82 18.27
C TRP A 260 -11.10 9.46 17.65
N CYS A 261 -10.21 8.69 18.30
CA CYS A 261 -9.75 7.40 17.79
C CYS A 261 -10.85 6.36 17.96
N THR A 262 -11.45 6.29 19.15
CA THR A 262 -12.57 5.37 19.39
C THR A 262 -13.77 5.65 18.48
N LEU A 263 -14.08 6.93 18.19
CA LEU A 263 -15.17 7.31 17.30
C LEU A 263 -14.88 6.96 15.85
N SER A 264 -13.63 7.15 15.39
CA SER A 264 -13.21 6.78 14.03
C SER A 264 -13.31 5.27 13.81
N ILE A 265 -12.87 4.46 14.76
CA ILE A 265 -13.03 3.00 14.70
C ILE A 265 -14.51 2.62 14.75
N ALA A 266 -15.28 3.17 15.70
CA ALA A 266 -16.65 2.77 15.96
C ALA A 266 -17.65 3.20 14.86
N ASN A 267 -17.39 4.31 14.17
CA ASN A 267 -18.31 4.85 13.17
C ASN A 267 -17.83 4.58 11.74
N ASP A 268 -16.52 4.57 11.51
CA ASP A 268 -15.95 4.54 10.16
C ASP A 268 -15.12 3.26 9.91
N ASN A 269 -14.90 2.42 10.92
CA ASN A 269 -13.96 1.28 10.88
C ASN A 269 -12.54 1.71 10.43
N SER A 270 -12.16 2.96 10.69
CA SER A 270 -10.87 3.51 10.33
C SER A 270 -9.91 3.41 11.51
N TYR A 271 -8.72 2.87 11.24
CA TYR A 271 -7.63 2.72 12.21
C TYR A 271 -6.45 3.62 11.85
N ALA A 272 -6.54 4.32 10.71
CA ALA A 272 -5.58 5.30 10.26
C ALA A 272 -5.24 6.29 11.38
N PRO A 273 -3.95 6.60 11.58
CA PRO A 273 -3.58 7.72 12.42
C PRO A 273 -4.11 9.01 11.78
N ARG A 274 -4.22 10.06 12.58
CA ARG A 274 -4.63 11.37 12.10
C ARG A 274 -3.58 12.43 12.38
N VAL A 275 -3.71 13.55 11.68
CA VAL A 275 -3.21 14.84 12.15
C VAL A 275 -4.38 15.79 12.11
N GLU A 276 -4.72 16.41 13.24
CA GLU A 276 -5.80 17.37 13.28
C GLU A 276 -5.54 18.55 12.31
N GLY A 277 -6.49 18.81 11.42
CA GLY A 277 -6.37 19.82 10.38
C GLY A 277 -5.51 19.42 9.18
N SER A 278 -5.04 18.16 9.12
CA SER A 278 -4.31 17.57 7.98
C SER A 278 -3.08 18.36 7.55
N LYS A 279 -2.37 18.97 8.51
CA LYS A 279 -1.18 19.79 8.27
C LYS A 279 -0.26 19.77 9.49
N ILE A 280 1.00 20.13 9.28
CA ILE A 280 1.93 20.40 10.38
C ILE A 280 1.47 21.68 11.09
N ASP A 281 1.18 21.56 12.38
CA ASP A 281 0.79 22.67 13.25
C ASP A 281 1.45 22.50 14.62
N LEU A 282 2.68 23.02 14.73
CA LEU A 282 3.47 22.97 15.96
C LEU A 282 2.93 23.87 17.08
N SER A 283 1.95 24.74 16.77
CA SER A 283 1.31 25.63 17.75
C SER A 283 0.28 24.91 18.61
N ARG A 284 -0.22 23.75 18.17
CA ARG A 284 -1.10 22.90 19.00
C ARG A 284 -0.35 22.38 20.21
N ASP A 285 -1.08 22.25 21.31
CA ASP A 285 -0.55 21.62 22.52
C ASP A 285 -0.22 20.15 22.26
N ILE A 286 0.85 19.67 22.90
CA ILE A 286 1.16 18.23 22.94
C ILE A 286 0.03 17.52 23.69
N ALA A 287 -0.34 16.33 23.22
CA ALA A 287 -1.37 15.51 23.86
C ALA A 287 -1.10 15.27 25.36
N ASP A 288 -2.17 15.29 26.16
CA ASP A 288 -2.12 15.09 27.62
C ASP A 288 -3.35 14.31 28.13
N ILE A 289 -3.34 13.94 29.40
CA ILE A 289 -4.45 13.27 30.08
C ILE A 289 -5.74 14.07 29.90
N GLY A 290 -6.78 13.41 29.37
CA GLY A 290 -8.08 14.03 29.08
C GLY A 290 -8.08 15.03 27.90
N LYS A 291 -6.94 15.29 27.27
CA LYS A 291 -6.81 16.32 26.23
C LYS A 291 -6.04 15.81 25.02
N PRO A 292 -6.72 15.46 23.91
CA PRO A 292 -6.00 15.14 22.67
C PRO A 292 -5.20 16.35 22.19
N GLY A 293 -4.11 16.07 21.48
CA GLY A 293 -3.21 17.12 20.97
C GLY A 293 -2.27 16.53 19.93
N ARG A 294 -1.25 17.30 19.57
CA ARG A 294 -0.24 16.86 18.61
C ARG A 294 0.77 15.90 19.21
N SER A 295 1.49 15.18 18.34
CA SER A 295 2.72 14.51 18.75
C SER A 295 3.81 15.54 19.11
N PRO A 296 4.63 15.27 20.14
CA PRO A 296 5.87 16.01 20.36
C PRO A 296 6.90 15.79 19.25
N TYR A 297 6.75 14.72 18.47
CA TYR A 297 7.62 14.34 17.35
C TYR A 297 7.09 14.78 15.99
N MET A 298 6.00 15.56 15.96
CA MET A 298 5.53 16.15 14.71
C MET A 298 6.70 16.87 14.02
N PRO A 299 6.89 16.70 12.69
CA PRO A 299 8.08 17.18 12.01
C PRO A 299 8.27 18.68 12.22
N MET A 300 9.38 19.05 12.87
CA MET A 300 9.70 20.47 13.15
C MET A 300 10.12 21.23 11.89
N LYS A 301 10.54 20.49 10.86
CA LYS A 301 10.86 20.97 9.53
C LYS A 301 10.48 19.86 8.56
N VAL A 302 9.62 20.16 7.59
CA VAL A 302 9.53 19.31 6.41
C VAL A 302 10.86 19.49 5.70
N ILE A 303 11.63 18.41 5.52
CA ILE A 303 12.68 18.44 4.52
C ILE A 303 11.93 18.76 3.22
N GLU A 304 12.10 19.98 2.69
CA GLU A 304 11.53 20.33 1.39
C GLU A 304 12.14 19.36 0.38
N LYS A 305 11.41 18.28 0.09
CA LYS A 305 11.79 17.37 -0.98
C LYS A 305 11.71 18.18 -2.26
N ASN A 306 12.77 18.10 -3.05
CA ASN A 306 12.74 18.63 -4.39
C ASN A 306 11.61 17.94 -5.16
N LYS A 307 11.02 18.68 -6.09
CA LYS A 307 9.86 18.23 -6.85
C LYS A 307 10.14 18.30 -8.33
N ILE A 308 9.95 17.18 -9.02
CA ILE A 308 9.82 17.11 -10.48
C ILE A 308 8.36 16.82 -10.79
N ALA A 309 7.69 17.74 -11.49
CA ALA A 309 6.36 17.50 -12.01
C ALA A 309 6.49 16.98 -13.45
N LEU A 310 5.98 15.78 -13.70
CA LEU A 310 5.88 15.22 -15.05
C LEU A 310 4.42 15.13 -15.44
N GLN A 311 4.12 15.51 -16.68
CA GLN A 311 2.78 15.47 -17.23
C GLN A 311 2.71 14.61 -18.47
N ILE A 312 1.62 13.86 -18.59
CA ILE A 312 1.18 13.23 -19.84
C ILE A 312 0.02 14.09 -20.33
N GLN A 313 0.30 14.98 -21.28
CA GLN A 313 -0.71 15.91 -21.82
C GLN A 313 -1.72 15.19 -22.71
N ASN A 314 -1.26 14.19 -23.44
CA ASN A 314 -2.09 13.37 -24.31
C ASN A 314 -1.53 11.95 -24.34
N LEU A 315 -2.42 10.97 -24.46
CA LEU A 315 -2.07 9.58 -24.70
C LEU A 315 -3.01 9.04 -25.79
N GLU A 316 -2.44 8.55 -26.88
CA GLU A 316 -3.18 8.12 -28.06
C GLU A 316 -2.79 6.70 -28.47
N ILE A 317 -3.77 5.98 -29.03
CA ILE A 317 -3.56 4.72 -29.72
C ILE A 317 -3.89 4.92 -31.19
N GLU A 318 -2.93 4.61 -32.06
CA GLU A 318 -3.11 4.53 -33.52
C GLU A 318 -3.16 3.05 -33.93
N ASN A 319 -4.24 2.62 -34.59
CA ASN A 319 -4.32 1.29 -35.19
C ASN A 319 -3.73 1.36 -36.60
N ILE A 320 -2.55 0.76 -36.81
CA ILE A 320 -1.89 0.75 -38.12
C ILE A 320 -2.48 -0.37 -38.98
N SER A 321 -2.63 -1.58 -38.44
CA SER A 321 -3.11 -2.73 -39.22
C SER A 321 -3.77 -3.87 -38.41
N ALA A 322 -3.99 -3.70 -37.10
CA ALA A 322 -4.59 -4.73 -36.26
C ALA A 322 -6.08 -4.96 -36.59
N ARG A 323 -6.47 -6.25 -36.64
CA ARG A 323 -7.79 -6.72 -37.08
C ARG A 323 -8.34 -7.76 -36.11
N SER A 324 -9.53 -7.52 -35.55
CA SER A 324 -10.26 -8.56 -34.80
C SER A 324 -10.87 -9.58 -35.75
N PHE A 325 -10.79 -10.88 -35.42
CA PHE A 325 -11.48 -11.93 -36.16
C PHE A 325 -12.96 -12.03 -35.70
N ASN A 326 -13.86 -12.32 -36.63
CA ASN A 326 -15.29 -12.47 -36.37
C ASN A 326 -15.74 -13.91 -36.67
N ASP A 327 -15.80 -14.72 -35.61
CA ASP A 327 -16.37 -16.07 -35.59
C ASP A 327 -17.91 -15.94 -35.64
N LYS A 328 -18.47 -16.12 -36.84
CA LYS A 328 -19.90 -15.91 -37.08
C LYS A 328 -20.67 -17.18 -36.78
N THR A 329 -21.77 -17.01 -36.03
CA THR A 329 -22.74 -18.10 -35.82
C THR A 329 -23.49 -18.47 -37.10
N ILE A 330 -23.58 -17.55 -38.08
CA ILE A 330 -24.21 -17.76 -39.39
C ILE A 330 -23.37 -17.02 -40.45
N GLY A 331 -22.94 -17.73 -41.51
CA GLY A 331 -22.15 -17.19 -42.61
C GLY A 331 -20.68 -17.63 -42.56
N SER A 332 -19.84 -16.98 -43.36
CA SER A 332 -18.38 -17.18 -43.32
C SER A 332 -17.74 -16.20 -42.36
N ASP A 333 -16.78 -16.69 -41.58
CA ASP A 333 -15.94 -15.87 -40.73
C ASP A 333 -15.17 -14.84 -41.54
N GLU A 334 -14.81 -13.74 -40.90
CA GLU A 334 -14.11 -12.62 -41.54
C GLU A 334 -13.22 -11.87 -40.55
N TYR A 335 -12.28 -11.09 -41.08
CA TYR A 335 -11.57 -10.09 -40.30
C TYR A 335 -12.30 -8.76 -40.36
N LEU A 336 -12.41 -8.10 -39.21
CA LEU A 336 -12.97 -6.77 -39.10
C LEU A 336 -11.89 -5.73 -39.43
N ASP A 337 -12.26 -4.63 -40.12
CA ASP A 337 -11.36 -3.49 -40.39
C ASP A 337 -11.11 -2.61 -39.13
N HIS A 338 -11.19 -3.21 -37.95
CA HIS A 338 -10.96 -2.56 -36.67
C HIS A 338 -10.53 -3.58 -35.61
N ALA A 339 -9.86 -3.08 -34.58
CA ALA A 339 -9.53 -3.82 -33.38
C ALA A 339 -10.55 -3.50 -32.27
N GLY A 340 -10.94 -4.53 -31.51
CA GLY A 340 -11.64 -4.39 -30.22
C GLY A 340 -10.66 -4.60 -29.07
N LEU A 341 -10.40 -3.55 -28.30
CA LEU A 341 -9.34 -3.52 -27.28
C LEU A 341 -9.88 -3.32 -25.86
N SER A 342 -9.16 -3.89 -24.89
CA SER A 342 -9.09 -3.39 -23.51
C SER A 342 -7.67 -2.91 -23.25
N TYR A 343 -7.52 -1.92 -22.37
CA TYR A 343 -6.20 -1.41 -22.02
C TYR A 343 -6.09 -0.95 -20.57
N ASP A 344 -4.89 -0.99 -20.04
CA ASP A 344 -4.45 -0.28 -18.85
C ASP A 344 -3.09 0.33 -19.15
N MET A 345 -2.95 1.64 -18.95
CA MET A 345 -1.76 2.42 -19.26
C MET A 345 -1.17 2.95 -17.96
N ARG A 346 0.10 2.68 -17.70
CA ARG A 346 0.72 3.08 -16.43
C ARG A 346 1.99 3.89 -16.65
N ILE A 347 2.28 4.73 -15.67
CA ILE A 347 3.58 5.35 -15.49
C ILE A 347 4.12 4.94 -14.14
N ALA A 348 5.42 4.65 -14.11
CA ALA A 348 6.14 4.44 -12.88
C ALA A 348 7.24 5.50 -12.71
N ASN A 349 7.49 5.90 -11.48
CA ASN A 349 8.69 6.63 -11.10
C ASN A 349 9.51 5.77 -10.15
N THR A 350 10.83 5.71 -10.36
CA THR A 350 11.75 4.96 -9.52
C THR A 350 12.76 5.91 -8.90
N ILE A 351 12.96 5.81 -7.59
CA ILE A 351 13.98 6.57 -6.85
C ILE A 351 14.68 5.57 -5.93
N ASN A 352 16.02 5.53 -5.96
CA ASN A 352 16.82 4.56 -5.19
C ASN A 352 16.36 3.09 -5.37
N GLY A 353 15.85 2.74 -6.55
CA GLY A 353 15.31 1.41 -6.82
C GLY A 353 13.87 1.16 -6.34
N THR A 354 13.27 2.09 -5.60
CA THR A 354 11.85 2.02 -5.21
C THR A 354 10.97 2.53 -6.35
N LYS A 355 10.24 1.62 -7.01
CA LYS A 355 9.32 1.90 -8.13
C LYS A 355 7.90 2.16 -7.58
N THR A 356 7.38 3.36 -7.81
CA THR A 356 5.97 3.75 -7.54
C THR A 356 5.21 3.74 -8.86
N ILE A 357 4.13 2.96 -8.95
CA ILE A 357 3.35 2.76 -10.17
C ILE A 357 2.01 3.49 -10.04
N ASN A 358 1.59 4.15 -11.11
CA ASN A 358 0.29 4.79 -11.20
C ASN A 358 -0.39 4.47 -12.53
N THR A 359 -1.66 4.07 -12.48
CA THR A 359 -2.51 3.96 -13.67
C THR A 359 -2.90 5.36 -14.17
N ILE A 360 -2.62 5.62 -15.44
CA ILE A 360 -2.94 6.85 -16.15
C ILE A 360 -4.39 6.82 -16.63
N THR A 361 -4.77 5.74 -17.31
CA THR A 361 -6.09 5.53 -17.90
C THR A 361 -6.29 4.05 -18.15
N SER A 362 -7.52 3.57 -18.02
CA SER A 362 -7.86 2.18 -18.31
C SER A 362 -9.24 2.07 -18.96
N LYS A 363 -9.38 1.00 -19.74
CA LYS A 363 -10.64 0.51 -20.28
C LYS A 363 -10.68 -0.99 -20.09
N GLU A 364 -11.40 -1.42 -19.06
CA GLU A 364 -11.54 -2.83 -18.73
C GLU A 364 -12.31 -3.62 -19.80
N LYS A 365 -12.05 -4.93 -19.83
CA LYS A 365 -12.80 -5.89 -20.62
C LYS A 365 -14.25 -5.94 -20.12
N PRO A 366 -15.25 -5.63 -20.96
CA PRO A 366 -16.65 -5.81 -20.59
C PRO A 366 -16.99 -7.30 -20.45
N SER A 367 -17.97 -7.65 -19.62
CA SER A 367 -18.27 -9.05 -19.32
C SER A 367 -18.91 -9.83 -20.45
N LEU A 368 -19.51 -9.18 -21.46
CA LEU A 368 -20.36 -9.84 -22.44
C LEU A 368 -20.21 -9.38 -23.90
N PHE A 369 -20.33 -8.08 -24.22
CA PHE A 369 -20.55 -7.62 -25.61
C PHE A 369 -19.29 -7.07 -26.28
N PHE A 370 -18.99 -7.54 -27.50
CA PHE A 370 -17.83 -7.07 -28.27
C PHE A 370 -17.87 -5.57 -28.56
N ASP A 371 -19.03 -5.05 -28.95
CA ASP A 371 -19.18 -3.64 -29.37
C ASP A 371 -19.01 -2.64 -28.19
N SER A 372 -18.85 -3.13 -26.96
CA SER A 372 -18.55 -2.30 -25.77
C SER A 372 -17.05 -2.12 -25.47
N LEU A 373 -16.19 -2.83 -26.20
CA LEU A 373 -14.74 -2.65 -26.18
C LEU A 373 -14.32 -1.29 -26.74
N PHE A 374 -13.06 -0.90 -26.51
CA PHE A 374 -12.48 0.22 -27.21
C PHE A 374 -12.24 -0.16 -28.67
N LYS A 375 -13.12 0.32 -29.55
CA LYS A 375 -13.04 0.09 -30.99
C LYS A 375 -12.11 1.10 -31.65
N LEU A 376 -11.16 0.61 -32.45
CA LEU A 376 -10.22 1.44 -33.19
C LEU A 376 -10.08 0.93 -34.64
N ASN A 377 -10.55 1.71 -35.62
CA ASN A 377 -10.48 1.33 -37.04
C ASN A 377 -9.06 1.44 -37.58
N ILE A 378 -8.75 0.70 -38.64
CA ILE A 378 -7.44 0.79 -39.30
C ILE A 378 -7.19 2.22 -39.81
N GLY A 379 -5.99 2.74 -39.55
CA GLY A 379 -5.60 4.12 -39.82
C GLY A 379 -6.17 5.16 -38.85
N GLU A 380 -6.96 4.75 -37.86
CA GLU A 380 -7.55 5.65 -36.87
C GLU A 380 -6.59 5.88 -35.69
N THR A 381 -6.45 7.14 -35.29
CA THR A 381 -5.80 7.54 -34.04
C THR A 381 -6.85 8.07 -33.08
N LYS A 382 -6.85 7.59 -31.83
CA LYS A 382 -7.74 8.07 -30.77
C LYS A 382 -6.97 8.42 -29.52
N SER A 383 -7.26 9.59 -28.96
CA SER A 383 -6.91 9.91 -27.59
C SER A 383 -7.71 9.05 -26.62
N ILE A 384 -7.01 8.46 -25.66
CA ILE A 384 -7.55 7.64 -24.56
C ILE A 384 -7.40 8.32 -23.20
N LEU A 385 -6.92 9.56 -23.20
CA LEU A 385 -6.75 10.38 -22.01
C LEU A 385 -7.81 11.48 -22.00
N SER A 386 -8.60 11.54 -20.92
CA SER A 386 -9.67 12.54 -20.78
C SER A 386 -9.17 13.89 -20.28
N THR A 387 -8.10 13.91 -19.49
CA THR A 387 -7.48 15.11 -18.91
C THR A 387 -5.98 14.90 -18.73
N ILE A 388 -5.20 15.97 -18.70
CA ILE A 388 -3.76 15.91 -18.41
C ILE A 388 -3.52 15.11 -17.13
N TYR A 389 -2.71 14.06 -17.22
CA TYR A 389 -2.26 13.30 -16.07
C TYR A 389 -0.97 13.94 -15.53
N THR A 390 -0.92 14.22 -14.23
CA THR A 390 0.27 14.78 -13.56
C THR A 390 0.76 13.82 -12.49
N THR A 391 2.07 13.55 -12.49
CA THR A 391 2.74 12.86 -11.38
C THR A 391 3.86 13.74 -10.83
N ASP A 392 3.96 13.73 -9.51
CA ASP A 392 4.95 14.49 -8.77
C ASP A 392 5.99 13.53 -8.18
N ILE A 393 7.22 13.68 -8.63
CA ILE A 393 8.37 12.92 -8.13
C ILE A 393 9.03 13.77 -7.06
N GLN A 394 8.85 13.38 -5.80
CA GLN A 394 9.50 14.00 -4.64
C GLN A 394 10.81 13.28 -4.33
N TYR A 395 11.91 14.02 -4.19
CA TYR A 395 13.24 13.44 -3.97
C TYR A 395 14.13 14.31 -3.08
N GLU A 396 15.14 13.69 -2.46
CA GLU A 396 16.23 14.40 -1.79
C GLU A 396 17.43 14.57 -2.73
N ASP A 397 18.25 15.59 -2.54
CA ASP A 397 19.41 15.87 -3.43
C ASP A 397 20.35 14.66 -3.59
N LYS A 398 20.51 13.85 -2.54
CA LYS A 398 21.34 12.63 -2.55
C LYS A 398 20.81 11.57 -3.53
N ASP A 399 19.51 11.58 -3.80
CA ASP A 399 18.81 10.59 -4.62
C ASP A 399 18.63 11.06 -6.07
N LYS A 400 18.92 12.33 -6.35
CA LYS A 400 18.64 12.99 -7.64
C LYS A 400 19.15 12.20 -8.85
N ASN A 401 20.29 11.52 -8.73
CA ASN A 401 20.91 10.76 -9.81
C ASN A 401 20.36 9.33 -9.99
N THR A 402 19.39 8.92 -9.16
CA THR A 402 18.76 7.60 -9.21
C THR A 402 17.34 7.65 -9.78
N ILE A 403 16.85 8.85 -10.08
CA ILE A 403 15.49 9.06 -10.56
C ILE A 403 15.37 8.49 -11.98
N SER A 404 14.38 7.64 -12.18
CA SER A 404 13.96 7.19 -13.51
C SER A 404 12.43 7.15 -13.59
N ILE A 405 11.91 7.18 -14.81
CA ILE A 405 10.49 6.92 -15.08
C ILE A 405 10.37 5.79 -16.07
N SER A 406 9.26 5.06 -16.04
CA SER A 406 8.95 4.08 -17.06
C SER A 406 7.49 4.14 -17.48
N LEU A 407 7.23 3.77 -18.73
CA LEU A 407 5.89 3.69 -19.31
C LEU A 407 5.65 2.25 -19.72
N ASP A 408 4.55 1.68 -19.23
CA ASP A 408 4.11 0.36 -19.66
C ASP A 408 2.61 0.33 -19.92
N SER A 409 2.16 -0.77 -20.50
CA SER A 409 0.76 -0.97 -20.80
C SER A 409 0.39 -2.44 -20.79
N LYS A 410 -0.83 -2.73 -20.35
CA LYS A 410 -1.49 -4.00 -20.60
C LYS A 410 -2.55 -3.80 -21.66
N ILE A 411 -2.36 -4.37 -22.84
CA ILE A 411 -3.29 -4.26 -23.96
C ILE A 411 -3.70 -5.65 -24.39
N SER A 412 -5.00 -5.92 -24.35
CA SER A 412 -5.58 -7.14 -24.92
C SER A 412 -6.47 -6.78 -26.09
N MET A 413 -6.33 -7.52 -27.19
CA MET A 413 -7.28 -7.49 -28.30
C MET A 413 -8.19 -8.71 -28.21
N TYR A 414 -9.41 -8.53 -28.68
CA TYR A 414 -10.41 -9.60 -28.68
C TYR A 414 -10.92 -9.87 -30.07
N ASP A 415 -11.33 -11.10 -30.27
CA ASP A 415 -12.17 -11.50 -31.40
C ASP A 415 -13.65 -11.34 -31.06
N LYS A 416 -14.48 -11.30 -32.09
CA LYS A 416 -15.93 -11.29 -31.98
C LYS A 416 -16.45 -12.70 -32.18
N LYS A 417 -17.34 -13.15 -31.29
CA LYS A 417 -18.07 -14.42 -31.43
C LYS A 417 -19.57 -14.15 -31.43
N GLY A 418 -20.17 -14.07 -32.61
CA GLY A 418 -21.54 -13.55 -32.76
C GLY A 418 -21.67 -12.12 -32.20
N LEU A 419 -22.41 -11.94 -31.09
CA LEU A 419 -22.53 -10.64 -30.40
C LEU A 419 -21.58 -10.50 -29.20
N SER A 420 -20.96 -11.59 -28.76
CA SER A 420 -20.13 -11.63 -27.56
C SER A 420 -18.64 -11.48 -27.85
N ILE A 421 -17.88 -11.23 -26.78
CA ILE A 421 -16.42 -11.29 -26.81
C ILE A 421 -15.97 -12.74 -27.00
N GLY A 422 -15.06 -12.96 -27.95
CA GLY A 422 -14.43 -14.24 -28.27
C GLY A 422 -13.06 -14.40 -27.64
N THR A 423 -12.13 -14.97 -28.40
CA THR A 423 -10.73 -15.21 -28.00
C THR A 423 -10.04 -13.90 -27.59
N GLU A 424 -9.17 -13.99 -26.60
CA GLU A 424 -8.32 -12.89 -26.15
C GLU A 424 -6.87 -13.11 -26.61
N THR A 425 -6.28 -12.07 -27.18
CA THR A 425 -4.86 -12.00 -27.50
C THR A 425 -4.23 -10.91 -26.65
N LEU A 426 -3.35 -11.31 -25.73
CA LEU A 426 -2.56 -10.38 -24.92
C LEU A 426 -1.41 -9.82 -25.76
N ILE A 427 -1.51 -8.54 -26.14
CA ILE A 427 -0.51 -7.85 -26.95
C ILE A 427 0.69 -7.48 -26.07
N THR A 428 0.41 -6.77 -24.99
CA THR A 428 1.38 -6.36 -23.96
C THR A 428 0.81 -6.69 -22.59
N ASP A 429 1.70 -6.97 -21.64
CA ASP A 429 1.35 -7.08 -20.22
C ASP A 429 2.16 -6.06 -19.43
N TYR A 430 1.81 -5.93 -18.15
CA TYR A 430 2.57 -5.14 -17.21
C TYR A 430 4.07 -5.45 -17.26
N ASP A 431 4.88 -4.39 -17.29
CA ASP A 431 6.33 -4.47 -17.37
C ASP A 431 6.84 -5.28 -18.60
N SER A 432 6.02 -5.46 -19.64
CA SER A 432 6.28 -6.34 -20.79
C SER A 432 5.54 -5.88 -22.07
N PRO A 433 6.04 -4.83 -22.76
CA PRO A 433 7.32 -4.16 -22.56
C PRO A 433 7.27 -2.93 -21.62
N ASP A 434 8.40 -2.62 -20.98
CA ASP A 434 8.60 -1.43 -20.14
C ASP A 434 9.56 -0.45 -20.82
N ILE A 435 9.10 0.78 -21.09
CA ILE A 435 9.86 1.84 -21.77
C ILE A 435 10.49 2.74 -20.72
N ASN A 436 11.82 2.74 -20.60
CA ASN A 436 12.53 3.38 -19.50
C ASN A 436 13.21 4.69 -19.89
N PHE A 437 13.17 5.66 -18.98
CA PHE A 437 13.88 6.93 -19.07
C PHE A 437 14.61 7.23 -17.77
N ASN A 438 15.88 7.62 -17.84
CA ASN A 438 16.65 8.08 -16.69
C ASN A 438 16.63 9.60 -16.61
N TYR A 439 16.59 10.14 -15.40
CA TYR A 439 16.80 11.55 -15.18
C TYR A 439 18.30 11.86 -15.14
N ASP A 440 18.73 12.78 -15.98
CA ASP A 440 20.08 13.35 -15.98
C ASP A 440 20.06 14.69 -15.27
N SER A 441 20.64 14.72 -14.08
CA SER A 441 20.70 15.90 -13.22
C SER A 441 21.60 17.02 -13.76
N THR A 442 22.52 16.70 -14.67
CA THR A 442 23.42 17.69 -15.29
C THR A 442 22.74 18.44 -16.43
N GLN A 443 21.83 17.76 -17.13
CA GLN A 443 21.06 18.32 -18.24
C GLN A 443 19.67 18.80 -17.84
N ASP A 444 19.24 18.51 -16.61
CA ASP A 444 17.88 18.74 -16.12
C ASP A 444 16.85 18.15 -17.09
N ALA A 445 17.00 16.86 -17.39
CA ALA A 445 16.27 16.19 -18.47
C ALA A 445 16.01 14.71 -18.21
N PHE A 446 14.88 14.19 -18.71
CA PHE A 446 14.65 12.76 -18.85
C PHE A 446 15.17 12.28 -20.21
N ILE A 447 16.01 11.25 -20.18
CA ILE A 447 16.66 10.67 -21.35
C ILE A 447 16.18 9.23 -21.51
N PHE A 448 15.70 8.89 -22.69
CA PHE A 448 15.37 7.50 -23.02
C PHE A 448 16.58 6.60 -22.82
N LYS A 449 16.37 5.49 -22.12
CA LYS A 449 17.40 4.54 -21.74
C LYS A 449 17.32 3.29 -22.59
N ASP A 450 16.25 2.52 -22.42
CA ASP A 450 16.04 1.22 -23.04
C ASP A 450 14.56 0.81 -23.02
N ILE A 451 14.25 -0.29 -23.69
CA ILE A 451 12.97 -1.00 -23.58
C ILE A 451 13.28 -2.40 -23.06
N THR A 452 12.65 -2.75 -21.95
CA THR A 452 12.90 -4.02 -21.23
C THR A 452 11.60 -4.82 -21.09
N GLY A 453 11.67 -5.96 -20.38
CA GLY A 453 10.53 -6.84 -20.16
C GLY A 453 10.39 -7.93 -21.22
N ALA A 454 9.49 -8.88 -20.95
CA ALA A 454 9.07 -9.84 -21.96
C ALA A 454 8.39 -9.09 -23.11
N ASN A 455 8.43 -9.65 -24.31
CA ASN A 455 7.84 -9.03 -25.51
C ASN A 455 8.47 -7.71 -25.95
N ASN A 456 9.63 -7.28 -25.44
CA ASN A 456 10.31 -6.09 -25.94
C ASN A 456 10.62 -6.18 -27.45
N THR A 457 10.83 -7.39 -27.98
CA THR A 457 11.00 -7.66 -29.41
C THR A 457 9.76 -7.35 -30.24
N LYS A 458 8.57 -7.23 -29.62
CA LYS A 458 7.36 -6.77 -30.30
C LYS A 458 7.38 -5.26 -30.56
N ILE A 459 8.24 -4.49 -29.86
CA ILE A 459 8.45 -3.08 -30.20
C ILE A 459 9.40 -3.01 -31.39
N VAL A 460 8.84 -2.70 -32.56
CA VAL A 460 9.56 -2.69 -33.84
C VAL A 460 10.02 -1.29 -34.27
N GLU A 461 9.41 -0.25 -33.71
CA GLU A 461 9.71 1.16 -34.04
C GLU A 461 9.41 2.04 -32.82
N TYR A 462 10.24 3.05 -32.55
CA TYR A 462 10.03 3.99 -31.44
C TYR A 462 10.85 5.27 -31.63
N THR A 463 10.56 6.31 -30.83
CA THR A 463 11.32 7.58 -30.86
C THR A 463 12.77 7.38 -30.38
N GLN A 464 13.72 7.38 -31.30
CA GLN A 464 15.15 7.24 -31.00
C GLN A 464 15.74 8.51 -30.37
N GLY A 465 16.67 8.34 -29.42
CA GLY A 465 17.42 9.45 -28.83
C GLY A 465 16.55 10.47 -28.09
N PHE A 466 15.40 10.04 -27.56
CA PHE A 466 14.47 10.94 -26.89
C PHE A 466 15.09 11.58 -25.64
N THR A 467 14.97 12.91 -25.56
CA THR A 467 15.37 13.71 -24.39
C THR A 467 14.32 14.78 -24.16
N LEU A 468 13.79 14.83 -22.94
CA LEU A 468 12.77 15.78 -22.48
C LEU A 468 13.39 16.66 -21.38
N LYS A 469 13.68 17.92 -21.70
CA LYS A 469 14.23 18.89 -20.75
C LYS A 469 13.11 19.59 -19.99
N LYS A 470 13.45 20.16 -18.83
CA LYS A 470 12.53 21.01 -18.07
C LYS A 470 12.01 22.19 -18.90
N GLY A 471 10.70 22.43 -18.83
CA GLY A 471 9.94 23.38 -19.64
C GLY A 471 9.55 22.89 -21.04
N GLU A 472 9.86 21.64 -21.43
CA GLU A 472 9.56 21.12 -22.78
C GLU A 472 8.32 20.23 -22.79
N THR A 473 7.68 20.18 -23.97
CA THR A 473 6.66 19.18 -24.32
C THR A 473 7.11 18.42 -25.56
N LYS A 474 7.24 17.09 -25.48
CA LYS A 474 7.71 16.24 -26.59
C LYS A 474 6.91 14.95 -26.70
N VAL A 475 6.90 14.39 -27.90
CA VAL A 475 6.20 13.13 -28.20
C VAL A 475 7.18 11.97 -28.17
N PHE A 476 6.88 10.97 -27.36
CA PHE A 476 7.47 9.64 -27.44
C PHE A 476 6.43 8.68 -28.03
N TYR A 477 6.81 7.86 -29.01
CA TYR A 477 5.94 6.81 -29.50
C TYR A 477 6.66 5.46 -29.54
N ALA A 478 5.88 4.39 -29.50
CA ALA A 478 6.34 3.02 -29.74
C ALA A 478 5.31 2.24 -30.55
N VAL A 479 5.76 1.50 -31.56
CA VAL A 479 4.95 0.64 -32.41
C VAL A 479 5.14 -0.81 -31.98
N ILE A 480 4.03 -1.43 -31.60
CA ILE A 480 3.94 -2.84 -31.24
C ILE A 480 3.47 -3.63 -32.46
N GLU A 481 4.15 -4.73 -32.76
CA GLU A 481 3.80 -5.69 -33.82
C GLU A 481 3.59 -7.08 -33.22
N ASP A 482 2.46 -7.71 -33.54
CA ASP A 482 2.13 -9.07 -33.10
C ASP A 482 1.46 -9.88 -34.22
N SER A 483 1.94 -11.09 -34.46
CA SER A 483 1.37 -12.02 -35.45
C SER A 483 -0.05 -12.47 -35.12
N ALA A 484 -0.43 -12.49 -33.84
CA ALA A 484 -1.72 -12.98 -33.37
C ALA A 484 -2.86 -11.96 -33.52
N ILE A 485 -2.57 -10.74 -33.97
CA ILE A 485 -3.56 -9.66 -34.17
C ILE A 485 -3.65 -9.16 -35.62
N GLY A 486 -3.02 -9.89 -36.56
CA GLY A 486 -3.04 -9.63 -38.01
C GLY A 486 -3.92 -10.63 -38.78
N GLU A 487 -4.00 -10.45 -40.10
CA GLU A 487 -4.71 -11.39 -40.97
C GLU A 487 -3.85 -12.65 -41.19
N ASN A 488 -4.29 -13.82 -40.69
CA ASN A 488 -3.52 -15.07 -40.76
C ASN A 488 -3.14 -15.53 -42.19
N ASN A 489 -3.68 -14.94 -43.25
CA ASN A 489 -3.42 -15.31 -44.66
C ASN A 489 -3.35 -14.11 -45.64
N GLY A 490 -3.14 -12.88 -45.13
CA GLY A 490 -3.09 -11.64 -45.92
C GLY A 490 -1.66 -11.15 -46.24
N ALA A 491 -1.55 -9.97 -46.88
CA ALA A 491 -0.26 -9.35 -47.23
C ALA A 491 0.55 -8.85 -46.02
N GLU A 492 -0.07 -8.73 -44.84
CA GLU A 492 0.57 -8.44 -43.55
C GLU A 492 0.22 -9.54 -42.54
N SER A 493 1.15 -10.45 -42.29
CA SER A 493 0.99 -11.59 -41.36
C SER A 493 1.02 -11.21 -39.87
N SER A 494 1.11 -9.91 -39.57
CA SER A 494 1.18 -9.33 -38.23
C SER A 494 0.39 -8.03 -38.20
N GLY A 495 -0.27 -7.76 -37.08
CA GLY A 495 -0.98 -6.49 -36.86
C GLY A 495 -0.13 -5.52 -36.04
N ARG A 496 -0.26 -4.23 -36.35
CA ARG A 496 0.53 -3.16 -35.72
C ARG A 496 -0.36 -2.12 -35.01
N ILE A 497 0.06 -1.70 -33.83
CA ILE A 497 -0.54 -0.61 -33.04
C ILE A 497 0.57 0.33 -32.58
N LYS A 498 0.35 1.64 -32.66
CA LYS A 498 1.28 2.64 -32.10
C LYS A 498 0.69 3.30 -30.87
N LEU A 499 1.48 3.34 -29.80
CA LEU A 499 1.23 4.11 -28.59
C LEU A 499 1.96 5.44 -28.70
N ILE A 500 1.27 6.55 -28.43
CA ILE A 500 1.79 7.90 -28.57
C ILE A 500 1.59 8.65 -27.25
N TYR A 501 2.69 9.07 -26.64
CA TYR A 501 2.72 9.79 -25.37
C TYR A 501 3.22 11.22 -25.61
N THR A 502 2.40 12.22 -25.30
CA THR A 502 2.84 13.62 -25.26
C THR A 502 3.24 13.97 -23.82
N LEU A 503 4.55 13.98 -23.57
CA LEU A 503 5.14 14.16 -22.24
C LEU A 503 5.55 15.62 -22.04
N SER A 504 5.46 16.11 -20.80
CA SER A 504 6.03 17.40 -20.39
C SER A 504 6.72 17.30 -19.05
N TYR A 505 7.82 18.03 -18.94
CA TYR A 505 8.64 18.18 -17.75
C TYR A 505 8.98 19.65 -17.60
#